data_AF-A0A3P0XA75-F1
#
_entry.id   AF-A0A3P0XA75-F1
#
_cell.length_a   1.000
_cell.length_b   1.000
_cell.length_c   1.000
_cell.angle_alpha   90.00
_cell.angle_beta   90.00
_cell.angle_gamma   90.00
#
_symmetry.space_group_name_H-M   'P 1'
#
loop_
_entity.id
_entity.type
_entity.pdbx_description
1 polymer ?
#
loop_
_entity_poly.entity_id
_entity_poly.type
_entity_poly.pdbx_seq_one_letter_code
_entity_poly.pdbx_strand_id
1 'polypeptide(L)'
;MPKQDIFFEETVAGTRIEVLKSYDEAYAREAFDNMNEEAREHLWAALRPEETYDSAGLPKLNDSEDVNDEAGAFLWDELVDQALEDPRAVPRVSSFFIVNETADSHTASLYVSPDWPSAERYAKERLSAAA
;
A
#
# COMPACT_ATOMS: atom_id res chain seq x y z
N MET A 1 -19.90 10.89 2.09
CA MET A 1 -18.45 10.78 1.85
C MET A 1 -17.96 9.56 2.61
N PRO A 2 -17.12 8.70 2.00
CA PRO A 2 -16.45 7.63 2.73
C PRO A 2 -15.67 8.25 3.90
N LYS A 3 -15.68 7.59 5.06
CA LYS A 3 -14.92 8.08 6.22
C LYS A 3 -13.44 7.86 5.95
N GLN A 4 -12.66 8.93 6.05
CA GLN A 4 -11.21 8.88 6.06
C GLN A 4 -10.75 9.27 7.46
N ASP A 5 -10.04 8.37 8.12
CA ASP A 5 -9.45 8.60 9.43
C ASP A 5 -7.94 8.75 9.25
N ILE A 6 -7.35 9.81 9.80
CA ILE A 6 -5.89 10.01 9.82
C ILE A 6 -5.36 9.23 11.01
N PHE A 7 -4.46 8.29 10.75
CA PHE A 7 -3.86 7.49 11.81
C PHE A 7 -2.40 7.91 12.10
N PHE A 8 -1.72 8.56 11.15
CA PHE A 8 -0.38 9.16 11.33
C PHE A 8 -0.27 10.40 10.46
N GLU A 9 0.38 11.41 11.01
CA GLU A 9 0.70 12.64 10.32
C GLU A 9 1.99 13.20 10.92
N GLU A 10 2.97 13.46 10.07
CA GLU A 10 4.21 14.11 10.47
C GLU A 10 4.69 15.04 9.35
N THR A 11 5.38 16.12 9.72
CA THR A 11 5.94 17.08 8.77
C THR A 11 7.42 17.29 9.06
N VAL A 12 8.26 17.06 8.06
CA VAL A 12 9.72 17.23 8.13
C VAL A 12 10.20 18.06 6.95
N ALA A 13 11.00 19.10 7.21
CA ALA A 13 11.59 19.97 6.19
C ALA A 13 10.61 20.57 5.14
N GLY A 14 9.33 20.73 5.49
CA GLY A 14 8.29 21.23 4.58
C GLY A 14 7.52 20.15 3.81
N THR A 15 7.90 18.88 3.98
CA THR A 15 7.20 17.71 3.45
C THR A 15 6.31 17.11 4.53
N ARG A 16 5.01 16.97 4.25
CA ARG A 16 4.05 16.29 5.12
C ARG A 16 3.81 14.87 4.63
N ILE A 17 4.00 13.89 5.51
CA ILE A 17 3.61 12.50 5.29
C ILE A 17 2.40 12.19 6.15
N GLU A 18 1.36 11.60 5.56
CA GLU A 18 0.17 11.18 6.27
C GLU A 18 -0.21 9.75 5.91
N VAL A 19 -0.83 9.04 6.86
CA VAL A 19 -1.42 7.72 6.63
C VAL A 19 -2.92 7.79 6.87
N LEU A 20 -3.68 7.55 5.82
CA LEU A 20 -5.13 7.58 5.81
C LEU A 20 -5.70 6.17 5.76
N LYS A 21 -6.65 5.85 6.64
CA LYS A 21 -7.51 4.68 6.45
C LYS A 21 -8.62 5.03 5.46
N SER A 22 -8.78 4.23 4.42
CA SER A 22 -9.79 4.38 3.37
C SER A 22 -10.57 3.08 3.17
N TYR A 23 -11.86 3.22 2.88
CA TYR A 23 -12.74 2.14 2.43
C TYR A 23 -13.02 2.20 0.92
N ASP A 24 -12.39 3.15 0.23
CA ASP A 24 -12.51 3.37 -1.21
C ASP A 24 -11.44 2.56 -1.95
N GLU A 25 -11.86 1.45 -2.55
CA GLU A 25 -10.98 0.56 -3.33
C GLU A 25 -10.42 1.24 -4.58
N ALA A 26 -11.16 2.16 -5.20
CA ALA A 26 -10.67 2.89 -6.38
C ALA A 26 -9.52 3.83 -5.98
N TYR A 27 -9.63 4.49 -4.82
CA TYR A 27 -8.53 5.30 -4.29
C TYR A 27 -7.32 4.45 -3.89
N ALA A 28 -7.55 3.30 -3.24
CA ALA A 28 -6.48 2.35 -2.94
C ALA A 28 -5.80 1.84 -4.22
N ARG A 29 -6.57 1.61 -5.30
CA ARG A 29 -6.05 1.19 -6.60
C ARG A 29 -5.19 2.28 -7.25
N GLU A 30 -5.63 3.52 -7.20
CA GLU A 30 -4.85 4.66 -7.69
C GLU A 30 -3.52 4.78 -6.93
N ALA A 31 -3.54 4.66 -5.60
CA ALA A 31 -2.34 4.65 -4.78
C ALA A 31 -1.41 3.47 -5.14
N PHE A 32 -1.97 2.28 -5.39
CA PHE A 32 -1.23 1.10 -5.83
C PHE A 32 -0.54 1.32 -7.18
N ASP A 33 -1.28 1.86 -8.16
CA ASP A 33 -0.77 2.10 -9.51
C ASP A 33 0.35 3.17 -9.53
N ASN A 34 0.37 4.07 -8.52
CA ASN A 34 1.40 5.08 -8.33
C ASN A 34 2.65 4.57 -7.58
N MET A 35 2.65 3.36 -7.02
CA MET A 35 3.79 2.82 -6.27
C MET A 35 5.00 2.59 -7.18
N ASN A 36 6.16 3.06 -6.72
CA ASN A 36 7.44 2.75 -7.34
C ASN A 36 7.92 1.34 -6.95
N GLU A 37 9.08 0.95 -7.50
CA GLU A 37 9.69 -0.36 -7.27
C GLU A 37 9.93 -0.66 -5.78
N GLU A 38 10.49 0.30 -5.04
CA GLU A 38 10.74 0.22 -3.60
C GLU A 38 9.43 0.04 -2.80
N ALA A 39 8.38 0.81 -3.13
CA ALA A 39 7.07 0.67 -2.51
C ALA A 39 6.46 -0.72 -2.76
N ARG A 40 6.62 -1.27 -3.97
CA ARG A 40 6.19 -2.64 -4.31
C ARG A 40 6.97 -3.70 -3.51
N GLU A 41 8.27 -3.53 -3.32
CA GLU A 41 9.09 -4.41 -2.47
C GLU A 41 8.67 -4.35 -1.00
N HIS A 42 8.40 -3.14 -0.49
CA HIS A 42 7.88 -2.95 0.87
C HIS A 42 6.53 -3.64 1.05
N LEU A 43 5.63 -3.52 0.07
CA LEU A 43 4.33 -4.18 0.12
C LEU A 43 4.47 -5.70 0.05
N TRP A 44 5.30 -6.22 -0.85
CA TRP A 44 5.57 -7.65 -0.95
C TRP A 44 6.06 -8.23 0.39
N ALA A 45 7.04 -7.57 1.01
CA ALA A 45 7.54 -7.96 2.33
C ALA A 45 6.51 -7.84 3.46
N ALA A 46 5.53 -6.95 3.32
CA ALA A 46 4.44 -6.79 4.28
C ALA A 46 3.39 -7.91 4.14
N LEU A 47 3.03 -8.27 2.91
CA LEU A 47 2.05 -9.32 2.60
C LEU A 47 2.59 -10.73 2.85
N ARG A 48 3.92 -10.91 2.79
CA ARG A 48 4.61 -12.19 3.04
C ARG A 48 4.02 -13.37 2.26
N PRO A 49 3.85 -13.25 0.94
CA PRO A 49 3.25 -14.31 0.13
C PRO A 49 4.04 -15.63 0.22
N GLU A 50 5.33 -15.60 0.56
CA GLU A 50 6.15 -16.80 0.78
C GLU A 50 5.75 -17.63 2.00
N GLU A 51 5.00 -17.06 2.95
CA GLU A 51 4.44 -17.81 4.09
C GLU A 51 3.21 -18.63 3.69
N THR A 52 2.55 -18.27 2.59
CA THR A 52 1.25 -18.84 2.15
C THR A 52 1.38 -19.70 0.89
N TYR A 53 2.23 -19.31 -0.05
CA TYR A 53 2.36 -19.96 -1.36
C TYR A 53 3.73 -20.61 -1.53
N ASP A 54 3.80 -21.64 -2.39
CA ASP A 54 5.09 -22.19 -2.81
C ASP A 54 5.80 -21.17 -3.72
N SER A 55 7.10 -20.99 -3.48
CA SER A 55 8.04 -20.22 -4.30
C SER A 55 7.92 -20.48 -5.81
N ALA A 56 7.58 -21.70 -6.23
CA ALA A 56 7.39 -22.03 -7.64
C ALA A 56 6.09 -21.46 -8.25
N GLY A 57 5.13 -21.07 -7.42
CA GLY A 57 3.86 -20.46 -7.81
C GLY A 57 3.82 -18.95 -7.61
N LEU A 58 4.88 -18.35 -7.08
CA LEU A 58 4.97 -16.90 -6.89
C LEU A 58 5.52 -16.22 -8.16
N PRO A 59 4.91 -15.10 -8.60
CA PRO A 59 5.51 -14.30 -9.65
C PRO A 59 6.81 -13.67 -9.16
N LYS A 60 7.71 -13.36 -10.09
CA LYS A 60 8.94 -12.63 -9.77
C LYS A 60 8.63 -11.14 -9.69
N LEU A 61 8.82 -10.57 -8.51
CA LEU A 61 8.62 -9.13 -8.29
C LEU A 61 9.60 -8.33 -9.17
N ASN A 62 9.08 -7.28 -9.82
CA ASN A 62 9.83 -6.36 -10.68
C ASN A 62 10.59 -7.03 -11.85
N ASP A 63 10.11 -8.19 -12.32
CA ASP A 63 10.70 -8.84 -13.49
C ASP A 63 10.46 -7.98 -14.74
N SER A 64 11.54 -7.47 -15.32
CA SER A 64 11.49 -6.66 -16.54
C SER A 64 10.93 -7.40 -17.76
N GLU A 65 10.87 -8.74 -17.70
CA GLU A 65 10.27 -9.58 -18.74
C GLU A 65 8.76 -9.83 -18.53
N ASP A 66 8.17 -9.29 -17.45
CA ASP A 66 6.74 -9.38 -17.17
C ASP A 66 5.94 -8.44 -18.07
N VAL A 67 5.64 -8.92 -19.28
CA VAL A 67 4.88 -8.17 -20.30
C VAL A 67 3.44 -7.88 -19.86
N ASN A 68 2.88 -8.65 -18.91
CA ASN A 68 1.48 -8.56 -18.50
C ASN A 68 1.28 -7.97 -17.10
N ASP A 69 2.36 -7.58 -16.40
CA ASP A 69 2.34 -7.16 -14.98
C ASP A 69 1.63 -8.21 -14.09
N GLU A 70 1.93 -9.49 -14.31
CA GLU A 70 1.44 -10.61 -13.50
C GLU A 70 1.81 -10.45 -12.02
N ALA A 71 3.01 -9.92 -11.74
CA ALA A 71 3.42 -9.60 -10.38
C ALA A 71 2.55 -8.49 -9.76
N GLY A 72 2.23 -7.44 -10.52
CA GLY A 72 1.35 -6.36 -10.07
C GLY A 72 -0.08 -6.83 -9.83
N ALA A 73 -0.62 -7.68 -10.72
CA ALA A 73 -1.94 -8.28 -10.55
C ALA A 73 -2.02 -9.15 -9.29
N PHE A 74 -1.03 -10.03 -9.08
CA PHE A 74 -0.94 -10.86 -7.88
C PHE A 74 -0.84 -10.01 -6.60
N LEU A 75 0.02 -8.99 -6.60
CA LEU A 75 0.24 -8.13 -5.43
C LEU A 75 -1.04 -7.35 -5.06
N TRP A 76 -1.79 -6.89 -6.06
CA TRP A 76 -3.08 -6.24 -5.83
C TRP A 76 -4.12 -7.20 -5.24
N ASP A 77 -4.26 -8.40 -5.82
CA ASP A 77 -5.23 -9.39 -5.34
C ASP A 77 -4.93 -9.82 -3.90
N GLU A 78 -3.65 -10.07 -3.58
CA GLU A 78 -3.22 -10.42 -2.23
C GLU A 78 -3.43 -9.26 -1.24
N LEU A 79 -3.16 -8.02 -1.64
CA LEU A 79 -3.48 -6.82 -0.85
C LEU A 79 -4.98 -6.73 -0.54
N VAL A 80 -5.85 -6.93 -1.54
CA VAL A 80 -7.30 -6.84 -1.35
C VAL A 80 -7.82 -7.94 -0.43
N ASP A 81 -7.30 -9.17 -0.53
CA ASP A 81 -7.69 -10.27 0.36
C ASP A 81 -7.28 -10.00 1.80
N GLN A 82 -6.05 -9.55 2.03
CA GLN A 82 -5.57 -9.21 3.37
C GLN A 82 -6.21 -7.93 3.95
N ALA A 83 -6.70 -7.03 3.09
CA ALA A 83 -7.40 -5.81 3.51
C ALA A 83 -8.82 -6.07 4.05
N LEU A 84 -9.36 -7.29 3.91
CA LEU A 84 -10.68 -7.64 4.43
C LEU A 84 -10.72 -7.52 5.97
N GLU A 85 -11.63 -6.69 6.50
CA GLU A 85 -11.77 -6.53 7.95
C GLU A 85 -12.33 -7.79 8.61
N ASP A 86 -13.26 -8.48 7.93
CA ASP A 86 -13.76 -9.80 8.32
C ASP A 86 -14.09 -10.63 7.06
N PRO A 87 -13.36 -11.71 6.77
CA PRO A 87 -13.58 -12.54 5.59
C PRO A 87 -14.93 -13.29 5.61
N ARG A 88 -15.60 -13.36 6.77
CA ARG A 88 -16.91 -14.00 6.96
C ARG A 88 -18.07 -13.00 6.93
N ALA A 89 -17.80 -11.70 6.96
CA ALA A 89 -18.84 -10.67 6.97
C ALA A 89 -19.55 -10.54 5.61
N VAL A 90 -20.85 -10.22 5.67
CA VAL A 90 -21.68 -9.92 4.51
C VAL A 90 -22.45 -8.62 4.80
N PRO A 91 -22.20 -7.52 4.08
CA PRO A 91 -21.25 -7.40 2.96
C PRO A 91 -19.78 -7.52 3.41
N ARG A 92 -18.91 -7.93 2.48
CA ARG A 92 -17.46 -7.87 2.67
C ARG A 92 -17.02 -6.42 2.70
N VAL A 93 -16.16 -6.07 3.64
CA VAL A 93 -15.59 -4.73 3.79
C VAL A 93 -14.09 -4.87 3.82
N SER A 94 -13.41 -4.18 2.90
CA SER A 94 -11.97 -4.04 2.91
C SER A 94 -11.60 -2.64 3.42
N SER A 95 -10.50 -2.55 4.14
CA SER A 95 -9.92 -1.28 4.55
C SER A 95 -8.45 -1.20 4.17
N PHE A 96 -8.07 -0.06 3.63
CA PHE A 96 -6.74 0.19 3.11
C PHE A 96 -6.09 1.33 3.88
N PHE A 97 -4.78 1.25 4.08
CA PHE A 97 -3.99 2.31 4.67
C PHE A 97 -3.10 2.92 3.59
N ILE A 98 -3.40 4.16 3.22
CA ILE A 98 -2.77 4.87 2.11
C ILE A 98 -1.81 5.91 2.68
N VAL A 99 -0.56 5.89 2.23
CA VAL A 99 0.46 6.87 2.59
C VAL A 99 0.48 7.95 1.52
N ASN A 100 0.23 9.19 1.93
CA ASN A 100 0.37 10.35 1.05
C ASN A 100 1.55 11.20 1.47
N GLU A 101 2.22 11.76 0.48
CA GLU A 101 3.22 12.80 0.63
C GLU A 101 2.68 14.11 0.07
N THR A 102 2.82 15.19 0.83
CA THR A 102 2.52 16.54 0.37
C THR A 102 3.76 17.40 0.46
N ALA A 103 4.23 17.90 -0.69
CA ALA A 103 5.36 18.82 -0.81
C ALA A 103 5.04 19.89 -1.85
N ASP A 104 5.44 21.15 -1.64
CA ASP A 104 5.23 22.27 -2.56
C ASP A 104 3.79 22.43 -3.09
N SER A 105 2.80 22.14 -2.25
CA SER A 105 1.35 22.14 -2.58
C SER A 105 0.91 21.05 -3.57
N HIS A 106 1.75 20.04 -3.82
CA HIS A 106 1.39 18.83 -4.54
C HIS A 106 1.24 17.67 -3.55
N THR A 107 0.14 16.91 -3.66
CA THR A 107 -0.09 15.71 -2.85
C THR A 107 -0.08 14.50 -3.78
N ALA A 108 0.67 13.47 -3.42
CA ALA A 108 0.74 12.21 -4.15
C ALA A 108 0.58 11.03 -3.18
N SER A 109 -0.17 10.01 -3.59
CA SER A 109 -0.26 8.74 -2.89
C SER A 109 0.92 7.88 -3.29
N LEU A 110 1.76 7.52 -2.32
CA LEU A 110 3.03 6.83 -2.57
C LEU A 110 2.97 5.33 -2.28
N TYR A 111 2.05 4.91 -1.42
CA TYR A 111 1.98 3.54 -0.93
C TYR A 111 0.58 3.19 -0.41
N VAL A 112 0.23 1.91 -0.47
CA VAL A 112 -0.99 1.35 0.11
C VAL A 112 -0.70 0.01 0.78
N SER A 113 -1.31 -0.26 1.94
CA SER A 113 -1.22 -1.55 2.65
C SER A 113 -2.58 -2.01 3.20
N PRO A 114 -2.72 -3.31 3.49
CA PRO A 114 -3.92 -3.83 4.16
C PRO A 114 -3.95 -3.50 5.66
N ASP A 115 -2.79 -3.23 6.26
CA ASP A 115 -2.65 -3.01 7.69
C ASP A 115 -1.94 -1.70 8.05
N TRP A 116 -2.26 -1.21 9.25
CA TRP A 116 -1.73 0.02 9.84
C TRP A 116 -0.20 -0.01 10.06
N PRO A 117 0.36 -1.03 10.77
CA PRO A 117 1.79 -1.10 11.02
C PRO A 117 2.67 -1.03 9.76
N SER A 118 2.28 -1.68 8.67
CA SER A 118 3.03 -1.68 7.42
C SER A 118 3.08 -0.30 6.78
N ALA A 119 1.95 0.43 6.73
CA ALA A 119 1.92 1.81 6.24
C ALA A 119 2.72 2.76 7.13
N GLU A 120 2.62 2.61 8.46
CA GLU A 120 3.38 3.45 9.40
C GLU A 120 4.89 3.26 9.23
N ARG A 121 5.34 2.01 9.05
CA ARG A 121 6.76 1.70 8.80
C ARG A 121 7.26 2.40 7.53
N TYR A 122 6.53 2.25 6.41
CA TYR A 122 6.87 2.90 5.15
C TYR A 122 6.92 4.43 5.29
N ALA A 123 5.92 5.02 5.97
CA ALA A 123 5.87 6.46 6.22
C ALA A 123 7.10 6.96 7.01
N LYS A 124 7.53 6.24 8.04
CA LYS A 124 8.73 6.58 8.84
C LYS A 124 10.04 6.44 8.05
N GLU A 125 10.15 5.42 7.21
CA GLU A 125 11.29 5.25 6.30
C GLU A 125 11.36 6.41 5.30
N ARG A 126 10.20 6.81 4.75
CA ARG A 126 10.09 7.95 3.84
C ARG A 126 10.50 9.27 4.49
N LEU A 127 10.07 9.52 5.73
CA LEU A 127 10.48 10.70 6.51
C LEU A 127 11.99 10.72 6.79
N SER A 128 12.57 9.56 7.10
CA SER A 128 14.01 9.43 7.37
C SER A 128 14.85 9.73 6.12
N ALA A 129 14.32 9.45 4.92
CA ALA A 129 14.97 9.79 3.66
C ALA A 129 14.82 11.28 3.27
N ALA A 130 13.80 11.97 3.81
CA ALA A 130 13.53 13.39 3.56
C ALA A 130 14.20 14.36 4.57
N ALA A 131 14.74 13.82 5.67
CA ALA A 131 15.46 14.56 6.72
C ALA A 131 16.92 14.84 6.36
#